data_AF-A0A1Y6FHU5-F1
#
_entry.id   AF-A0A1Y6FHU5-F1
#
_cell.length_a   1.000
_cell.length_b   1.000
_cell.length_c   1.000
_cell.angle_alpha   90.00
_cell.angle_beta   90.00
_cell.angle_gamma   90.00
#
_symmetry.space_group_name_H-M   'P 1'
#
loop_
_entity.id
_entity.type
_entity.pdbx_description
1 polymer ?
#
loop_
_entity_poly.entity_id
_entity_poly.type
_entity_poly.pdbx_seq_one_letter_code
_entity_poly.pdbx_strand_id
1 'polypeptide(L)'
;MNASLDDIRTFLPNIGEREYALRARMRSLRNTASAMIAKTECSASRQLAWIVVEAATDWLYAAAQEAELEDLNRLFNRLMLTAIQAENIAQFGPGEIPIAEAV
;
A
#
# COMPACT_ATOMS: atom_id res chain seq x y z
N MET A 1 -1.71 -0.98 29.97
CA MET A 1 -0.93 -0.60 28.77
C MET A 1 -1.19 -1.65 27.71
N ASN A 2 -2.03 -1.36 26.71
CA ASN A 2 -2.07 -2.19 25.50
C ASN A 2 -0.83 -1.80 24.69
N ALA A 3 0.29 -2.51 24.89
CA ALA A 3 1.37 -2.46 23.92
C ALA A 3 0.78 -3.00 22.62
N SER A 4 0.46 -2.11 21.69
CA SER A 4 0.13 -2.50 20.32
C SER A 4 1.26 -3.40 19.85
N LEU A 5 0.96 -4.68 19.63
CA LEU A 5 1.95 -5.66 19.21
C LEU A 5 2.45 -5.22 17.84
N ASP A 6 3.71 -4.78 17.75
CA ASP A 6 4.32 -4.40 16.49
C ASP A 6 4.84 -5.65 15.80
N ASP A 7 4.09 -6.12 14.81
CA ASP A 7 4.39 -7.34 14.06
C ASP A 7 5.75 -7.29 13.36
N ILE A 8 6.18 -6.13 12.82
CA ILE A 8 7.48 -6.03 12.13
C ILE A 8 8.60 -6.24 13.15
N ARG A 9 8.55 -5.57 14.32
CA ARG A 9 9.57 -5.77 15.36
C ARG A 9 9.50 -7.16 15.99
N THR A 10 8.33 -7.78 15.99
CA THR A 10 8.14 -9.15 16.50
C THR A 10 8.78 -10.18 15.56
N PHE A 11 8.54 -10.09 14.26
CA PHE A 11 9.05 -11.05 13.28
C PHE A 11 10.47 -10.73 12.78
N LEU A 12 10.89 -9.46 12.86
CA LEU A 12 12.20 -8.97 12.40
C LEU A 12 12.86 -8.12 13.51
N PRO A 13 13.30 -8.72 14.63
CA PRO A 13 13.75 -7.97 15.81
C PRO A 13 15.06 -7.19 15.63
N ASN A 14 15.88 -7.56 14.64
CA ASN A 14 17.25 -7.05 14.48
C ASN A 14 17.43 -6.05 13.33
N ILE A 15 16.34 -5.65 12.66
CA ILE A 15 16.42 -4.70 11.53
C ILE A 15 16.68 -3.28 12.04
N GLY A 16 17.37 -2.49 11.22
CA GLY A 16 17.60 -1.07 11.50
C GLY A 16 16.32 -0.23 11.38
N GLU A 17 16.37 1.00 11.90
CA GLU A 17 15.23 1.94 11.86
C GLU A 17 14.76 2.28 10.44
N ARG A 18 15.70 2.35 9.49
CA ARG A 18 15.39 2.66 8.09
C ARG A 18 14.61 1.54 7.42
N GLU A 19 15.09 0.30 7.55
CA GLU A 19 14.35 -0.88 7.09
C GLU A 19 12.97 -0.99 7.75
N TYR A 20 12.90 -0.77 9.08
CA TYR A 20 11.62 -0.73 9.79
C TYR A 20 10.65 0.28 9.18
N ALA A 21 11.09 1.52 8.92
CA ALA A 21 10.25 2.55 8.32
C ALA A 21 9.76 2.16 6.92
N LEU A 22 10.60 1.53 6.09
CA LEU A 22 10.23 1.02 4.77
C LEU A 22 9.18 -0.09 4.85
N ARG A 23 9.33 -1.03 5.79
CA ARG A 23 8.34 -2.10 6.01
C ARG A 23 7.05 -1.57 6.62
N ALA A 24 7.12 -0.60 7.52
CA ALA A 24 5.95 0.06 8.10
C ALA A 24 5.14 0.79 7.01
N ARG A 25 5.83 1.45 6.08
CA ARG A 25 5.18 2.04 4.89
C ARG A 25 4.51 0.97 4.02
N MET A 26 5.18 -0.14 3.77
CA MET A 26 4.63 -1.26 3.00
C MET A 26 3.38 -1.84 3.68
N ARG A 27 3.40 -2.02 5.01
CA ARG A 27 2.23 -2.43 5.81
C ARG A 27 1.07 -1.46 5.62
N SER A 28 1.32 -0.15 5.69
CA SER A 28 0.30 0.88 5.47
C SER A 28 -0.30 0.80 4.06
N LEU A 29 0.54 0.65 3.02
CA LEU A 29 0.08 0.50 1.63
C LEU A 29 -0.79 -0.74 1.45
N ARG A 30 -0.37 -1.90 1.99
CA ARG A 30 -1.15 -3.14 1.98
C ARG A 30 -2.51 -2.95 2.65
N ASN A 31 -2.53 -2.33 3.84
CA ASN A 31 -3.77 -2.12 4.59
C ASN A 31 -4.73 -1.16 3.86
N THR A 32 -4.21 -0.09 3.24
CA THR A 32 -5.00 0.81 2.39
C THR A 32 -5.57 0.08 1.17
N ALA A 33 -4.76 -0.77 0.53
CA ALA A 33 -5.21 -1.60 -0.59
C ALA A 33 -6.35 -2.56 -0.17
N SER A 34 -6.20 -3.26 0.95
CA SER A 34 -7.26 -4.12 1.51
C SER A 34 -8.55 -3.34 1.80
N ALA A 35 -8.44 -2.13 2.35
CA ALA A 35 -9.60 -1.28 2.60
C ALA A 35 -10.28 -0.81 1.32
N MET A 36 -9.49 -0.51 0.27
CA MET A 36 -10.01 -0.14 -1.05
C MET A 36 -10.74 -1.30 -1.72
N ILE A 37 -10.18 -2.52 -1.70
CA ILE A 37 -10.83 -3.73 -2.27
C ILE A 37 -12.23 -3.93 -1.71
N ALA A 38 -12.40 -3.72 -0.41
CA ALA A 38 -13.67 -3.90 0.28
C ALA A 38 -14.73 -2.83 -0.03
N LYS A 39 -14.31 -1.66 -0.56
CA LYS A 39 -15.19 -0.49 -0.75
C LYS A 39 -15.42 -0.12 -2.21
N THR A 40 -14.46 -0.41 -3.08
CA THR A 40 -14.53 0.03 -4.47
C THR A 40 -15.52 -0.83 -5.25
N GLU A 41 -16.36 -0.17 -6.06
CA GLU A 41 -17.22 -0.84 -7.04
C GLU A 41 -16.50 -1.02 -8.40
N CYS A 42 -15.38 -0.32 -8.61
CA CYS A 42 -14.60 -0.36 -9.84
C CYS A 42 -13.73 -1.63 -9.90
N SER A 43 -13.99 -2.51 -10.89
CA SER A 43 -13.23 -3.76 -11.07
C SER A 43 -11.74 -3.53 -11.33
N ALA A 44 -11.38 -2.50 -12.12
CA ALA A 44 -9.99 -2.15 -12.39
C ALA A 44 -9.26 -1.66 -11.13
N SER A 45 -9.89 -0.78 -10.34
CA SER A 45 -9.36 -0.34 -9.05
C SER A 45 -9.13 -1.54 -8.11
N ARG A 46 -10.12 -2.44 -8.03
CA ARG A 46 -10.04 -3.65 -7.20
C ARG A 46 -8.87 -4.56 -7.60
N GLN A 47 -8.68 -4.79 -8.90
CA GLN A 47 -7.58 -5.63 -9.40
C GLN A 47 -6.21 -5.03 -9.09
N LEU A 48 -6.04 -3.72 -9.28
CA LEU A 48 -4.79 -3.03 -8.97
C LEU A 48 -4.46 -3.07 -7.48
N ALA A 49 -5.46 -2.85 -6.63
CA ALA A 49 -5.31 -2.97 -5.18
C ALA A 49 -5.00 -4.43 -4.76
N TRP A 50 -5.58 -5.43 -5.44
CA TRP A 50 -5.28 -6.85 -5.17
C TRP A 50 -3.80 -7.19 -5.40
N ILE A 51 -3.22 -6.71 -6.51
CA ILE A 51 -1.78 -6.88 -6.80
C ILE A 51 -0.91 -6.31 -5.67
N VAL A 52 -1.29 -5.14 -5.12
CA VAL A 52 -0.57 -4.55 -3.98
C VAL A 52 -0.68 -5.44 -2.75
N VAL A 53 -1.87 -5.98 -2.45
CA VAL A 53 -2.06 -6.87 -1.29
C VAL A 53 -1.21 -8.14 -1.40
N GLU A 54 -1.25 -8.82 -2.54
CA GLU A 54 -0.49 -10.05 -2.76
C GLU A 54 1.01 -9.79 -2.65
N ALA A 55 1.53 -8.85 -3.45
CA ALA A 55 2.96 -8.57 -3.47
C ALA A 55 3.47 -8.03 -2.12
N ALA A 56 2.74 -7.10 -1.48
CA ALA A 56 3.18 -6.58 -0.18
C ALA A 56 3.14 -7.66 0.90
N THR A 57 2.21 -8.62 0.86
CA THR A 57 2.14 -9.71 1.84
C THR A 57 3.37 -10.61 1.77
N ASP A 58 3.82 -10.94 0.56
CA ASP A 58 5.01 -11.78 0.36
C ASP A 58 6.29 -11.07 0.83
N TRP A 59 6.41 -9.77 0.56
CA TRP A 59 7.64 -9.03 0.84
C TRP A 59 7.73 -8.45 2.25
N LEU A 60 6.62 -8.30 2.98
CA LEU A 60 6.58 -7.55 4.25
C LEU A 60 7.54 -8.11 5.31
N TYR A 61 7.73 -9.42 5.35
CA TYR A 61 8.63 -10.09 6.30
C TYR A 61 9.76 -10.88 5.62
N ALA A 62 9.86 -10.83 4.29
CA ALA A 62 10.93 -11.48 3.54
C ALA A 62 12.28 -10.78 3.77
N ALA A 63 13.37 -11.55 3.69
CA ALA A 63 14.72 -10.99 3.64
C ALA A 63 14.88 -10.14 2.37
N ALA A 64 15.26 -8.88 2.53
CA ALA A 64 15.41 -7.93 1.44
C ALA A 64 16.40 -6.83 1.84
N GLN A 65 17.08 -6.25 0.86
CA GLN A 65 17.89 -5.05 1.05
C GLN A 65 16.98 -3.82 1.11
N GLU A 66 17.43 -2.76 1.81
CA GLU A 66 16.66 -1.53 1.92
C GLU A 66 16.31 -0.91 0.55
N ALA A 67 17.21 -1.01 -0.43
CA ALA A 67 16.97 -0.50 -1.79
C ALA A 67 15.81 -1.24 -2.49
N GLU A 68 15.72 -2.56 -2.31
CA GLU A 68 14.63 -3.38 -2.86
C GLU A 68 13.29 -3.01 -2.21
N LEU A 69 13.29 -2.79 -0.89
CA LEU A 69 12.10 -2.34 -0.17
C LEU A 69 11.66 -0.92 -0.60
N GLU A 70 12.60 -0.05 -0.94
CA GLU A 70 12.31 1.29 -1.46
C GLU A 70 11.65 1.22 -2.86
N ASP A 71 12.18 0.37 -3.74
CA ASP A 71 11.60 0.15 -5.08
C ASP A 71 10.21 -0.49 -5.01
N LEU A 72 10.01 -1.48 -4.13
CA LEU A 72 8.69 -2.07 -3.87
C LEU A 72 7.69 -1.04 -3.35
N ASN A 73 8.08 -0.21 -2.37
CA ASN A 73 7.23 0.87 -1.88
C ASN A 73 6.86 1.87 -3.00
N ARG A 74 7.80 2.18 -3.90
CA ARG A 74 7.53 3.06 -5.06
C ARG A 74 6.54 2.41 -6.03
N LEU A 75 6.69 1.12 -6.31
CA LEU A 75 5.76 0.36 -7.15
C LEU A 75 4.35 0.34 -6.53
N PHE A 76 4.23 -0.05 -5.27
CA PHE A 76 2.96 -0.13 -4.56
C PHE A 76 2.26 1.23 -4.49
N ASN A 77 3.01 2.30 -4.24
CA ASN A 77 2.47 3.65 -4.24
C ASN A 77 1.91 4.04 -5.62
N ARG A 78 2.62 3.72 -6.71
CA ARG A 78 2.14 3.98 -8.07
C ARG A 78 0.88 3.19 -8.40
N LEU A 79 0.85 1.90 -8.06
CA LEU A 79 -0.34 1.06 -8.26
C LEU A 79 -1.55 1.59 -7.49
N MET A 80 -1.36 2.01 -6.24
CA MET A 80 -2.43 2.61 -5.43
C MET A 80 -2.93 3.92 -6.03
N LEU A 81 -2.05 4.80 -6.51
CA LEU A 81 -2.46 6.03 -7.21
C LEU A 81 -3.24 5.71 -8.48
N THR A 82 -2.82 4.70 -9.25
CA THR A 82 -3.55 4.25 -10.45
C THR A 82 -4.90 3.65 -10.09
N ALA A 83 -5.01 2.90 -8.98
CA ALA A 83 -6.27 2.32 -8.52
C ALA A 83 -7.27 3.43 -8.13
N ILE A 84 -6.82 4.42 -7.35
CA ILE A 84 -7.62 5.62 -7.01
C ILE A 84 -8.06 6.34 -8.28
N GLN A 85 -7.16 6.50 -9.25
CA GLN A 85 -7.49 7.17 -10.50
C GLN A 85 -8.53 6.39 -11.33
N ALA A 86 -8.45 5.06 -11.34
CA ALA A 86 -9.44 4.21 -11.99
C ALA A 86 -10.81 4.29 -11.31
N GLU A 87 -10.85 4.36 -9.99
CA GLU A 87 -12.08 4.59 -9.22
C GLU A 87 -12.69 5.96 -9.53
N ASN A 88 -11.87 7.03 -9.52
CA ASN A 88 -12.33 8.37 -9.86
C ASN A 88 -12.89 8.46 -11.29
N ILE A 89 -12.23 7.84 -12.28
CA ILE A 89 -12.73 7.81 -13.66
C ILE A 89 -14.04 7.04 -13.75
N ALA A 90 -14.19 5.93 -13.03
CA ALA A 90 -15.44 5.17 -13.01
C ALA A 90 -16.59 5.97 -12.39
N GLN A 91 -16.30 6.81 -11.38
CA GLN A 91 -17.31 7.59 -10.68
C GLN A 91 -17.69 8.89 -11.41
N PHE A 92 -16.71 9.60 -11.96
CA PHE A 92 -16.90 10.96 -12.50
C PHE A 92 -16.73 11.04 -14.01
N GLY A 93 -16.15 10.03 -14.65
CA GLY A 93 -15.73 10.12 -16.05
C GLY A 93 -14.32 10.69 -16.23
N PRO A 94 -13.70 10.50 -17.41
CA PRO A 94 -12.35 10.98 -17.68
C PRO A 94 -12.31 12.51 -17.79
N GLY A 95 -11.42 13.16 -17.04
CA GLY A 95 -11.24 14.62 -17.07
C GLY A 95 -12.19 15.41 -16.17
N GLU A 96 -13.15 14.75 -15.52
CA GLU A 96 -14.11 15.35 -14.59
C GLU A 96 -13.75 15.08 -13.11
N ILE A 97 -12.50 14.68 -12.85
CA ILE A 97 -12.02 14.33 -11.51
C ILE A 97 -12.08 15.60 -10.63
N PRO A 98 -12.84 15.61 -9.52
CA PRO A 98 -12.80 16.72 -8.60
C PRO A 98 -11.37 16.85 -8.06
N ILE A 99 -10.76 18.03 -8.25
CA ILE A 99 -9.50 18.37 -7.60
C ILE A 99 -9.82 18.35 -6.11
N ALA A 100 -9.41 17.31 -5.40
CA ALA A 100 -9.39 17.36 -3.95
C ALA A 100 -8.42 18.50 -3.59
N GLU A 101 -8.95 19.63 -3.11
CA GLU A 101 -8.14 20.68 -2.52
C GLU A 101 -7.29 20.02 -1.45
N ALA A 102 -5.97 20.10 -1.64
CA ALA A 102 -5.00 19.55 -0.72
C ALA A 102 -5.21 20.22 0.65
N VAL A 103 -5.50 19.41 1.66
CA VAL A 103 -5.36 19.79 3.07
C VAL A 103 -3.93 19.53 3.51
#